data_AF-A0A800AL09-F1
#
_entry.id   AF-A0A800AL09-F1
#
_cell.length_a   1.000
_cell.length_b   1.000
_cell.length_c   1.000
_cell.angle_alpha   90.00
_cell.angle_beta   90.00
_cell.angle_gamma   90.00
#
_symmetry.space_group_name_H-M   'P 1'
#
loop_
_entity.id
_entity.type
_entity.pdbx_description
1 polymer ?
#
loop_
_entity_poly.entity_id
_entity_poly.type
_entity_poly.pdbx_seq_one_letter_code
_entity_poly.pdbx_strand_id
1 'polypeptide(L)'
;MSRWVGAESGIKGLLIGTVAGGLVPGGPYVILPVAAGLLRAGASIGTMVAFLTGWSLWAINRLPMEIGIIGWRFTLVRFTTTFFFPPIAGFIAQRFFPNFS
;
A
#
# COMPACT_ATOMS: atom_id res chain seq x y z
N MET A 1 -10.47 8.53 -12.03
CA MET A 1 -9.96 8.00 -10.74
C MET A 1 -11.04 7.82 -9.66
N SER A 2 -12.06 8.68 -9.58
CA SER A 2 -13.07 8.71 -8.49
C SER A 2 -13.67 7.34 -8.14
N ARG A 3 -14.09 6.54 -9.13
CA ARG A 3 -14.75 5.24 -8.92
C ARG A 3 -13.83 4.10 -8.45
N TRP A 4 -12.51 4.22 -8.65
CA TRP A 4 -11.54 3.15 -8.35
C TRP A 4 -10.61 3.47 -7.19
N VAL A 5 -10.35 4.75 -6.92
CA VAL A 5 -9.38 5.19 -5.89
C VAL A 5 -9.99 6.24 -4.96
N GLY A 6 -11.09 6.89 -5.37
CA GLY A 6 -11.73 7.98 -4.62
C GLY A 6 -12.50 7.52 -3.38
N ALA A 7 -13.04 8.48 -2.63
CA ALA A 7 -13.83 8.26 -1.41
C ALA A 7 -14.97 7.22 -1.58
N GLU A 8 -15.57 7.15 -2.77
CA GLU A 8 -16.64 6.20 -3.11
C GLU A 8 -16.15 4.79 -3.46
N SER A 9 -14.86 4.56 -3.62
CA SER A 9 -14.32 3.27 -4.10
C SER A 9 -14.41 2.13 -3.06
N GLY A 10 -14.62 2.45 -1.78
CA GLY A 10 -14.75 1.48 -0.69
C GLY A 10 -13.65 0.41 -0.71
N ILE A 11 -14.04 -0.86 -0.59
CA ILE A 11 -13.13 -2.02 -0.58
C ILE A 11 -12.31 -2.14 -1.88
N LYS A 12 -12.83 -1.68 -3.03
CA LYS A 12 -12.10 -1.78 -4.31
C LYS A 12 -10.89 -0.86 -4.34
N GLY A 13 -11.01 0.37 -3.84
CA GLY A 13 -9.86 1.28 -3.77
C GLY A 13 -8.78 0.85 -2.81
N LEU A 14 -9.18 0.19 -1.73
CA LEU A 14 -8.26 -0.39 -0.76
C LEU A 14 -7.41 -1.53 -1.33
N LEU A 15 -8.02 -2.44 -2.11
CA LEU A 15 -7.29 -3.49 -2.81
C LEU A 15 -6.38 -2.92 -3.89
N ILE A 16 -6.85 -1.93 -4.65
CA ILE A 16 -6.04 -1.25 -5.67
C ILE A 16 -4.86 -0.51 -5.04
N GLY A 17 -5.10 0.20 -3.94
CA GLY A 17 -4.06 0.88 -3.16
C GLY A 17 -3.01 -0.11 -2.68
N THR A 18 -3.43 -1.22 -2.07
CA THR A 18 -2.53 -2.29 -1.62
C THR A 18 -1.63 -2.79 -2.75
N VAL A 19 -2.21 -3.20 -3.88
CA VAL A 19 -1.47 -3.77 -5.00
C VAL A 19 -0.56 -2.73 -5.65
N ALA A 20 -1.07 -1.51 -5.89
CA ALA A 20 -0.29 -0.42 -6.43
C ALA A 20 0.91 -0.09 -5.53
N GLY A 21 0.69 -0.02 -4.20
CA GLY A 21 1.75 0.23 -3.23
C GLY A 21 2.84 -0.83 -3.27
N GLY A 22 2.44 -2.11 -3.26
CA GLY A 22 3.40 -3.22 -3.29
C GLY A 22 4.21 -3.32 -4.58
N LEU A 23 3.65 -2.84 -5.71
CA LEU A 23 4.30 -2.86 -7.02
C LEU A 23 5.14 -1.61 -7.31
N VAL A 24 4.85 -0.46 -6.70
CA VAL A 24 5.60 0.78 -6.98
C VAL A 24 7.05 0.62 -6.50
N PRO A 25 8.04 0.72 -7.40
CA PRO A 25 9.45 0.72 -7.02
C PRO A 25 9.86 2.09 -6.45
N GLY A 26 10.94 2.10 -5.68
CA GLY A 26 11.60 3.32 -5.26
C GLY A 26 11.72 3.51 -3.75
N GLY A 27 12.57 4.46 -3.38
CA GLY A 27 12.73 4.92 -2.00
C GLY A 27 11.66 5.92 -1.59
N PRO A 28 11.72 6.42 -0.34
CA PRO A 28 10.81 7.44 0.18
C PRO A 28 10.65 8.65 -0.76
N TYR A 29 11.73 9.06 -1.42
CA TYR A 29 11.76 10.20 -2.34
C TYR A 29 10.91 10.03 -3.60
N VAL A 30 10.59 8.79 -4.00
CA VAL A 30 9.73 8.50 -5.16
C VAL A 30 8.30 8.26 -4.70
N ILE A 31 8.12 7.49 -3.62
CA ILE A 31 6.77 7.10 -3.17
C ILE A 31 5.99 8.26 -2.56
N LEU A 32 6.65 9.18 -1.83
CA LEU A 32 5.97 10.26 -1.12
C LEU A 32 5.34 11.28 -2.09
N PRO A 33 6.01 11.71 -3.19
CA PRO A 33 5.35 12.51 -4.21
C PRO A 33 4.17 11.79 -4.89
N VAL A 34 4.30 10.50 -5.17
CA VAL A 34 3.20 9.69 -5.75
C VAL A 34 2.01 9.64 -4.79
N ALA A 35 2.27 9.38 -3.50
CA ALA A 35 1.26 9.40 -2.46
C ALA A 35 0.60 10.78 -2.32
N ALA A 36 1.39 11.86 -2.33
CA ALA A 36 0.86 13.22 -2.30
C ALA A 36 -0.02 13.52 -3.53
N GLY A 37 0.36 13.03 -4.72
CA GLY A 37 -0.44 13.11 -5.93
C GLY A 37 -1.76 12.35 -5.82
N LEU A 38 -1.75 11.14 -5.27
CA LEU A 38 -2.97 10.34 -5.02
C LEU A 38 -3.89 11.04 -4.01
N LEU A 39 -3.33 11.58 -2.94
CA LEU A 39 -4.10 12.33 -1.92
C LEU A 39 -4.77 13.56 -2.55
N ARG A 40 -4.02 14.36 -3.33
CA ARG A 40 -4.56 15.52 -4.08
C ARG A 40 -5.59 15.13 -5.14
N ALA A 41 -5.50 13.92 -5.68
CA ALA A 41 -6.48 13.37 -6.61
C ALA A 41 -7.77 12.86 -5.92
N GLY A 42 -7.90 13.04 -4.60
CA GLY A 42 -9.07 12.65 -3.81
C GLY A 42 -9.09 11.17 -3.45
N ALA A 43 -7.93 10.51 -3.39
CA ALA A 43 -7.85 9.13 -2.93
C ALA A 43 -8.35 9.01 -1.48
N SER A 44 -9.14 7.98 -1.20
CA SER A 44 -9.63 7.76 0.17
C SER A 44 -8.48 7.51 1.14
N ILE A 45 -8.65 7.89 2.42
CA ILE A 45 -7.64 7.62 3.45
C ILE A 45 -7.29 6.12 3.56
N GLY A 46 -8.29 5.25 3.37
CA GLY A 46 -8.09 3.80 3.37
C GLY A 46 -7.20 3.34 2.23
N THR A 47 -7.46 3.86 1.03
CA THR A 47 -6.63 3.64 -0.16
C THR A 47 -5.19 4.12 0.07
N MET A 48 -5.03 5.30 0.67
CA MET A 48 -3.72 5.90 0.95
C MET A 48 -2.92 5.08 1.96
N VAL A 49 -3.55 4.67 3.06
CA VAL A 49 -2.91 3.85 4.08
C VAL A 49 -2.59 2.46 3.54
N ALA A 50 -3.50 1.84 2.79
CA ALA A 50 -3.26 0.57 2.12
C ALA A 50 -2.07 0.66 1.15
N PHE A 51 -1.97 1.74 0.38
CA PHE A 51 -0.87 2.01 -0.54
C PHE A 51 0.48 2.14 0.17
N LEU A 52 0.57 2.99 1.18
CA LEU A 52 1.83 3.19 1.91
C LEU A 52 2.25 1.94 2.69
N THR A 53 1.28 1.21 3.24
CA THR A 53 1.53 -0.04 3.96
C THR A 53 1.95 -1.14 2.99
N GLY A 54 1.32 -1.24 1.82
CA GLY A 54 1.69 -2.17 0.75
C GLY A 54 3.10 -1.92 0.23
N TRP A 55 3.45 -0.65 0.00
CA TRP A 55 4.81 -0.27 -0.39
C TRP A 55 5.85 -0.66 0.66
N SER A 56 5.53 -0.45 1.95
CA SER A 56 6.43 -0.76 3.06
C SER A 56 6.60 -2.27 3.29
N LEU A 57 5.51 -3.04 3.19
CA LEU A 57 5.49 -4.45 3.58
C LEU A 57 5.69 -5.39 2.40
N TRP A 58 5.08 -5.19 1.25
CA TRP A 58 5.24 -6.13 0.14
C TRP A 58 6.58 -5.94 -0.55
N ALA A 59 7.00 -4.69 -0.74
CA ALA A 59 8.30 -4.31 -1.27
C ALA A 59 8.77 -5.24 -2.41
N ILE A 60 7.89 -5.54 -3.37
CA ILE A 60 8.07 -6.67 -4.32
C ILE A 60 9.38 -6.49 -5.11
N ASN A 61 9.67 -5.25 -5.51
CA ASN A 61 10.89 -4.88 -6.21
C ASN A 61 12.17 -5.14 -5.38
N ARG A 62 12.07 -5.19 -4.05
CA ARG A 62 13.19 -5.44 -3.13
C ARG A 62 13.34 -6.92 -2.78
N LEU A 63 12.36 -7.78 -3.11
CA LEU A 63 12.43 -9.22 -2.81
C LEU A 63 13.69 -9.89 -3.39
N PRO A 64 14.13 -9.64 -4.64
CA PRO A 64 15.34 -10.27 -5.17
C PRO A 64 16.59 -9.89 -4.35
N MET A 65 16.69 -8.61 -3.98
CA MET A 65 17.78 -8.11 -3.14
C MET A 65 17.70 -8.70 -1.72
N GLU A 66 16.51 -8.76 -1.14
CA GLU A 66 16.28 -9.33 0.19
C GLU A 66 16.64 -10.82 0.25
N ILE A 67 16.25 -11.58 -0.77
CA ILE A 67 16.62 -13.00 -0.93
C ILE A 67 18.14 -13.14 -1.05
N GLY A 68 18.80 -12.26 -1.79
CA GLY A 68 20.26 -12.29 -1.98
C GLY A 68 21.05 -11.94 -0.71
N ILE A 69 20.52 -11.08 0.16
CA ILE A 69 21.21 -10.60 1.37
C ILE A 69 20.85 -11.43 2.61
N ILE A 70 19.56 -11.66 2.86
CA ILE A 70 19.04 -12.25 4.09
C ILE A 70 18.67 -13.74 3.90
N GLY A 71 18.41 -14.13 2.66
CA GLY A 71 18.06 -15.50 2.30
C GLY A 71 16.56 -15.74 2.15
N TRP A 72 16.23 -16.65 1.24
CA TRP A 72 14.86 -16.91 0.79
C TRP A 72 13.88 -17.32 1.91
N ARG A 73 14.35 -18.09 2.90
CA ARG A 73 13.50 -18.61 3.98
C ARG A 73 12.93 -17.46 4.82
N PHE A 74 13.78 -16.50 5.18
CA PHE A 74 13.36 -15.34 5.96
C PHE A 74 12.44 -14.43 5.14
N THR A 75 12.81 -14.14 3.89
CA THR A 75 11.99 -13.30 3.00
C THR A 75 10.58 -13.87 2.81
N LEU A 76 10.44 -15.19 2.65
CA LEU A 76 9.12 -15.82 2.57
C LEU A 76 8.31 -15.69 3.86
N VAL A 77 8.91 -15.98 5.02
CA VAL A 77 8.21 -15.87 6.31
C VAL A 77 7.71 -14.44 6.50
N ARG A 78 8.57 -13.45 6.20
CA ARG A 78 8.19 -12.03 6.25
C ARG A 78 7.06 -11.70 5.27
N PHE A 79 7.18 -12.12 4.02
CA PHE A 79 6.19 -11.79 2.99
C PHE A 79 4.82 -12.42 3.27
N THR A 80 4.79 -13.71 3.63
CA THR A 80 3.54 -14.44 3.92
C THR A 80 2.84 -13.92 5.17
N THR A 81 3.59 -13.63 6.24
CA THR A 81 3.00 -13.09 7.48
C THR A 81 2.46 -11.67 7.30
N THR A 82 3.12 -10.85 6.47
CA THR A 82 2.70 -9.46 6.23
C THR A 82 1.72 -9.30 5.07
N PHE A 83 1.43 -10.36 4.32
CA PHE A 83 0.63 -10.29 3.09
C PHE A 83 -0.72 -9.59 3.27
N PHE A 84 -1.45 -9.91 4.35
CA PHE A 84 -2.78 -9.36 4.62
C PHE A 84 -2.77 -8.05 5.41
N PHE A 85 -1.61 -7.59 5.88
CA PHE A 85 -1.53 -6.38 6.70
C PHE A 85 -1.90 -5.10 5.95
N PRO A 86 -1.46 -4.86 4.70
CA PRO A 86 -1.82 -3.65 3.96
C PRO A 86 -3.33 -3.42 3.78
N PRO A 87 -4.14 -4.40 3.33
CA PRO A 87 -5.58 -4.18 3.21
C PRO A 87 -6.24 -4.02 4.59
N ILE A 88 -5.78 -4.74 5.62
CA ILE A 88 -6.30 -4.57 6.98
C ILE A 88 -6.03 -3.15 7.50
N ALA A 89 -4.81 -2.63 7.32
CA ALA A 89 -4.42 -1.29 7.73
C ALA A 89 -5.26 -0.21 7.02
N GLY A 90 -5.44 -0.35 5.70
CA GLY A 90 -6.33 0.53 4.94
C GLY A 90 -7.77 0.48 5.45
N PHE A 91 -8.25 -0.69 5.85
CA PHE A 91 -9.65 -0.88 6.24
C PHE A 91 -9.90 -0.22 7.59
N ILE A 92 -8.97 -0.41 8.54
CA ILE A 92 -8.95 0.29 9.82
C ILE A 92 -8.95 1.80 9.58
N ALA A 93 -8.05 2.30 8.74
CA ALA A 93 -7.97 3.73 8.45
C ALA A 93 -9.29 4.28 7.88
N GLN A 94 -9.90 3.56 6.92
CA GLN A 94 -11.18 3.97 6.34
C GLN A 94 -12.33 3.93 7.35
N ARG A 95 -12.32 2.98 8.29
CA ARG A 95 -13.40 2.81 9.27
C ARG A 95 -13.35 3.81 10.41
N PHE A 96 -12.15 4.19 10.85
CA PHE A 96 -11.94 5.11 11.98
C PHE A 96 -11.74 6.56 11.56
N PHE A 97 -11.22 6.81 10.35
CA PHE A 97 -10.95 8.16 9.84
C PHE A 97 -11.68 8.48 8.51
N PRO A 98 -12.97 8.10 8.34
CA PRO A 98 -13.66 8.26 7.05
C PRO A 98 -13.76 9.72 6.57
N ASN A 99 -13.69 10.70 7.49
CA ASN A 99 -13.83 12.13 7.20
C ASN A 99 -12.50 12.84 6.91
N PHE A 100 -11.39 12.12 6.75
CA PHE A 100 -10.06 12.71 6.53
C PHE A 100 -9.83 13.11 5.05
N SER A 101 -10.84 13.68 4.37
CA SER A 101 -10.75 14.06 2.95
C SER A 101 -10.98 15.54 2.73
#